data_AF-A0AAD5NZM3-F1
#
_entry.id   AF-A0AAD5NZM3-F1
#
_cell.length_a   1.000
_cell.length_b   1.000
_cell.length_c   1.000
_cell.angle_alpha   90.00
_cell.angle_beta   90.00
_cell.angle_gamma   90.00
#
_symmetry.space_group_name_H-M   'P 1'
#
loop_
_entity.id
_entity.type
_entity.pdbx_description
1 polymer ?
#
loop_
_entity_poly.entity_id
_entity_poly.type
_entity_poly.pdbx_seq_one_letter_code
_entity_poly.pdbx_strand_id
1 'polypeptide(L)'
;MNQPGKLLGVVGLGGLGHMVVLFGLHVTVFSTSASKKEEALNLLGADNFVLSNDEHQMKIRSLDFIVDSASGDHSFDLYLSLLKTKGVLASVGYPNEIKFTPHPLLIRAVGSEDVSLKITHCGVCYGDVIYSKNKHGDSMYPVVPGHEIVGIVKEVGGNVERFKAGDHVAVGTYVNSCRDCEE
;
A
#
# COMPACT_ATOMS: atom_id res chain seq x y z
N MET A 1 -3.41 2.56 14.79
CA MET A 1 -2.03 3.07 14.97
C MET A 1 -1.52 2.91 16.41
N ASN A 2 -2.38 2.87 17.43
CA ASN A 2 -1.97 2.78 18.85
C ASN A 2 -2.06 1.35 19.42
N GLN A 3 -1.66 0.35 18.65
CA GLN A 3 -1.62 -1.04 19.14
C GLN A 3 -0.27 -1.29 19.83
N PRO A 4 -0.26 -1.81 21.08
CA PRO A 4 0.98 -2.14 21.78
C PRO A 4 1.89 -3.06 20.95
N GLY A 5 3.19 -2.75 20.91
CA GLY A 5 4.21 -3.53 20.20
C GLY A 5 4.30 -3.29 18.68
N LYS A 6 3.47 -2.43 18.09
CA LYS A 6 3.59 -1.99 16.69
C LYS A 6 4.59 -0.84 16.57
N LEU A 7 5.38 -0.86 15.50
CA LEU A 7 6.38 0.17 15.22
C LEU A 7 5.84 1.21 14.24
N LEU A 8 5.93 2.49 14.62
CA LEU A 8 5.46 3.63 13.84
C LEU A 8 6.64 4.48 13.35
N GLY A 9 6.67 4.74 12.05
CA GLY A 9 7.55 5.75 11.45
C GLY A 9 6.82 7.07 11.25
N VAL A 10 7.51 8.19 11.47
CA VAL A 10 7.00 9.54 11.15
C VAL A 10 7.98 10.24 10.22
N VAL A 11 7.56 10.51 8.98
CA VAL A 11 8.36 11.25 8.00
C VAL A 11 8.02 12.73 8.10
N GLY A 12 9.06 13.53 8.33
CA GLY A 12 8.92 14.97 8.54
C GLY A 12 8.53 15.31 9.97
N LEU A 13 9.25 16.26 10.55
CA LEU A 13 9.00 16.76 11.89
C LEU A 13 8.61 18.26 11.80
N GLY A 14 7.34 18.50 11.52
CA GLY A 14 6.70 19.82 11.50
C GLY A 14 5.40 19.79 12.29
N GLY A 15 4.45 20.70 12.04
CA GLY A 15 3.21 20.79 12.83
C GLY A 15 2.43 19.47 12.95
N LEU A 16 2.16 18.79 11.83
CA LEU A 16 1.48 17.48 11.84
C LEU A 16 2.38 16.37 12.41
N GLY A 17 3.65 16.34 12.03
CA GLY A 17 4.61 15.35 12.53
C GLY A 17 4.72 15.36 14.05
N HIS A 18 4.74 16.53 14.69
CA HIS A 18 4.75 16.66 16.15
C HIS A 18 3.55 15.97 16.80
N MET A 19 2.34 16.18 16.24
CA MET A 19 1.13 15.55 16.76
C MET A 19 1.23 14.02 16.69
N VAL A 20 1.77 13.48 15.59
CA VAL A 20 1.91 12.03 15.44
C VAL A 20 2.88 11.45 16.46
N VAL A 21 4.00 12.14 16.74
CA VAL A 21 4.98 11.68 17.74
C VAL A 21 4.35 11.63 19.13
N LEU A 22 3.63 12.69 19.53
CA LEU A 22 3.03 12.79 20.88
C LEU A 22 2.01 11.69 21.20
N PHE A 23 1.34 11.13 20.19
CA PHE A 23 0.31 10.10 20.37
C PHE A 23 0.75 8.69 19.98
N GLY A 24 1.97 8.53 19.45
CA GLY A 24 2.52 7.24 19.05
C GLY A 24 3.12 6.46 20.23
N LEU A 25 3.03 5.13 20.20
CA LEU A 25 3.56 4.27 21.28
C LEU A 25 5.05 3.93 21.12
N HIS A 26 5.50 3.65 19.90
CA HIS A 26 6.91 3.41 19.58
C HIS A 26 7.24 4.09 18.25
N VAL A 27 7.87 5.25 18.33
CA VAL A 27 8.00 6.19 17.23
C VAL A 27 9.45 6.33 16.78
N THR A 28 9.69 6.09 15.49
CA THR A 28 10.92 6.45 14.80
C THR A 28 10.65 7.66 13.92
N VAL A 29 11.31 8.78 14.22
CA VAL A 29 11.23 10.00 13.40
C VAL A 29 12.26 9.96 12.29
N PHE A 30 11.84 10.24 11.06
CA PHE A 30 12.69 10.44 9.90
C PHE A 30 12.75 11.91 9.51
N SER A 31 13.96 12.45 9.38
CA SER A 31 14.17 13.84 8.99
C SER A 31 15.47 13.97 8.20
N THR A 32 15.51 14.89 7.25
CA THR A 32 16.76 15.29 6.57
C THR A 32 17.59 16.27 7.42
N SER A 33 16.99 16.86 8.45
CA SER A 33 17.60 17.90 9.29
C SER A 33 18.04 17.33 10.64
N ALA A 34 19.35 17.23 10.85
CA ALA A 34 19.94 16.74 12.11
C ALA A 34 19.61 17.64 13.31
N SER A 35 19.36 18.94 13.08
CA SER A 35 18.96 19.90 14.12
C SER A 35 17.65 19.53 14.82
N LYS A 36 16.79 18.73 14.19
CA LYS A 36 15.50 18.28 14.75
C LYS A 36 15.62 17.08 15.69
N LYS A 37 16.83 16.52 15.85
CA LYS A 37 17.05 15.31 16.65
C LYS A 37 16.75 15.52 18.12
N GLU A 38 17.24 16.61 18.69
CA GLU A 38 17.04 16.91 20.11
C GLU A 38 15.56 17.15 20.43
N GLU A 39 14.86 17.90 19.57
CA GLU A 39 13.42 18.13 19.67
C GLU A 39 12.63 16.81 19.59
N ALA A 40 12.94 15.95 18.62
CA ALA A 40 12.25 14.67 18.46
C ALA A 40 12.40 13.76 19.69
N LEU A 41 13.62 13.60 20.21
CA LEU A 41 13.91 12.65 21.28
C LEU A 41 13.55 13.22 22.66
N ASN A 42 13.97 14.45 22.96
CA ASN A 42 13.91 14.99 24.32
C ASN A 42 12.63 15.79 24.60
N LEU A 43 12.08 16.48 23.59
CA LEU A 43 10.87 17.30 23.78
C LEU A 43 9.60 16.54 23.43
N LEU A 44 9.61 15.78 22.34
CA LEU A 44 8.42 15.08 21.83
C LEU A 44 8.33 13.62 22.28
N GLY A 45 9.43 13.03 22.74
CA GLY A 45 9.47 11.67 23.28
C GLY A 45 9.49 10.57 22.23
N ALA A 46 10.02 10.82 21.03
CA ALA A 46 10.26 9.75 20.07
C ALA A 46 11.32 8.76 20.60
N ASP A 47 11.12 7.46 20.39
CA ASP A 47 12.07 6.43 20.78
C ASP A 47 13.36 6.47 19.94
N ASN A 48 13.23 6.79 18.65
CA ASN A 48 14.33 6.78 17.70
C ASN A 48 14.27 7.98 16.75
N PHE A 49 15.45 8.40 16.29
CA PHE A 49 15.59 9.42 15.25
C PHE A 49 16.57 8.93 14.18
N VAL A 50 16.13 9.01 12.94
CA VAL A 50 16.88 8.57 11.76
C VAL A 50 17.07 9.74 10.82
N LEU A 51 18.32 10.00 10.46
CA LEU A 51 18.62 10.97 9.42
C LEU A 51 18.38 10.33 8.05
N SER A 52 17.37 10.80 7.32
CA SER A 52 16.85 10.10 6.13
C SER A 52 17.76 10.18 4.90
N ASN A 53 18.78 11.03 4.93
CA ASN A 53 19.82 11.11 3.90
C ASN A 53 21.07 10.29 4.24
N ASP A 54 21.08 9.58 5.38
CA ASP A 54 22.16 8.69 5.79
C ASP A 54 21.76 7.23 5.55
N GLU A 55 22.35 6.60 4.53
CA GLU A 55 22.05 5.22 4.15
C GLU A 55 22.30 4.20 5.26
N HIS A 56 23.25 4.45 6.17
CA HIS A 56 23.52 3.56 7.29
C HIS A 56 22.43 3.63 8.34
N GLN A 57 21.92 4.84 8.63
CA GLN A 57 20.83 5.03 9.58
C GLN A 57 19.48 4.54 9.04
N MET A 58 19.31 4.48 7.72
CA MET A 58 18.10 3.95 7.08
C MET A 58 17.97 2.42 7.18
N LYS A 59 19.02 1.70 7.59
CA LYS A 59 18.97 0.25 7.86
C LYS A 59 18.38 -0.04 9.22
N ILE A 60 17.06 0.08 9.32
CA ILE A 60 16.31 -0.17 10.55
C ILE A 60 15.45 -1.44 10.44
N ARG A 61 14.85 -1.82 11.58
CA ARG A 61 13.80 -2.86 11.61
C ARG A 61 12.57 -2.38 10.84
N SER A 62 11.92 -3.30 10.12
CA SER A 62 10.70 -3.00 9.38
C SER A 62 9.57 -2.50 10.30
N LEU A 63 8.81 -1.54 9.80
CA LEU A 63 7.75 -0.81 10.49
C LEU A 63 6.37 -1.39 10.15
N ASP A 64 5.42 -1.22 11.06
CA ASP A 64 4.02 -1.61 10.84
C ASP A 64 3.22 -0.47 10.20
N PHE A 65 3.52 0.77 10.60
CA PHE A 65 2.87 1.97 10.11
C PHE A 65 3.91 3.04 9.79
N ILE A 66 3.67 3.84 8.75
CA ILE A 66 4.38 5.08 8.48
C ILE A 66 3.34 6.18 8.29
N VAL A 67 3.50 7.29 9.00
CA VAL A 67 2.79 8.53 8.70
C VAL A 67 3.77 9.47 8.03
N ASP A 68 3.50 9.79 6.78
CA ASP A 68 4.26 10.77 6.04
C ASP A 68 3.57 12.13 6.13
N SER A 69 4.21 13.05 6.87
CA SER A 69 3.74 14.42 7.07
C SER A 69 4.61 15.45 6.34
N ALA A 70 5.58 15.01 5.54
CA ALA A 70 6.47 15.91 4.83
C ALA A 70 5.74 16.60 3.67
N SER A 71 5.87 17.93 3.59
CA SER A 71 5.35 18.71 2.45
C SER A 71 6.36 18.85 1.30
N GLY A 72 7.63 18.49 1.53
CA GLY A 72 8.66 18.50 0.51
C GLY A 72 8.72 17.19 -0.26
N ASP A 73 9.16 17.25 -1.51
CA ASP A 73 9.33 16.07 -2.36
C ASP A 73 10.40 15.14 -1.77
N HIS A 74 10.08 13.85 -1.70
CA HIS A 74 10.96 12.82 -1.17
C HIS A 74 10.64 11.45 -1.79
N SER A 75 11.54 10.47 -1.63
CA SER A 75 11.36 9.14 -2.20
C SER A 75 10.38 8.30 -1.38
N PHE A 76 9.21 8.00 -1.94
CA PHE A 76 8.24 7.08 -1.32
C PHE A 76 8.74 5.64 -1.33
N ASP A 77 9.46 5.21 -2.38
CA ASP A 77 10.00 3.85 -2.50
C ASP A 77 10.90 3.48 -1.31
N LEU A 78 11.70 4.46 -0.85
CA LEU A 78 12.55 4.30 0.33
C LEU A 78 11.72 3.92 1.55
N TYR A 79 10.65 4.66 1.85
CA TYR A 79 9.82 4.41 3.02
C TYR A 79 8.93 3.17 2.87
N LEU A 80 8.45 2.88 1.66
CA LEU A 80 7.73 1.64 1.36
C LEU A 80 8.61 0.40 1.63
N SER A 81 9.91 0.47 1.32
CA SER A 81 10.85 -0.62 1.60
C SER A 81 11.03 -0.92 3.10
N LEU A 82 10.74 0.05 3.96
CA LEU A 82 10.81 -0.11 5.42
C LEU A 82 9.54 -0.74 5.99
N LEU A 83 8.45 -0.86 5.22
CA LEU A 83 7.21 -1.43 5.71
C LEU A 83 7.26 -2.96 5.70
N LYS A 84 6.67 -3.56 6.72
CA LYS A 84 6.33 -5.00 6.70
C LYS A 84 5.29 -5.29 5.62
N THR A 85 5.17 -6.56 5.24
CA THR A 85 4.01 -7.02 4.44
C THR A 85 2.71 -6.65 5.17
N LYS A 86 1.74 -6.06 4.44
CA LYS A 86 0.50 -5.47 4.99
C LYS A 86 0.70 -4.27 5.91
N GLY A 87 1.91 -3.68 5.94
CA GLY A 87 2.14 -2.39 6.58
C GLY A 87 1.42 -1.26 5.85
N VAL A 88 1.15 -0.17 6.55
CA VAL A 88 0.39 0.96 6.01
C VAL A 88 1.25 2.22 5.97
N LEU A 89 1.37 2.83 4.80
CA LEU A 89 1.84 4.21 4.65
C LEU A 89 0.62 5.12 4.52
N ALA A 90 0.46 6.05 5.46
CA ALA A 90 -0.55 7.10 5.39
C ALA A 90 0.17 8.42 5.09
N SER A 91 0.11 8.88 3.84
CA SER A 91 0.60 10.21 3.49
C SER A 91 -0.48 11.24 3.81
N VAL A 92 -0.15 12.16 4.71
CA VAL A 92 -0.95 13.32 5.11
C VAL A 92 -0.26 14.63 4.71
N GLY A 93 0.95 14.53 4.16
CA GLY A 93 1.67 15.63 3.53
C GLY A 93 1.08 16.00 2.16
N TYR A 94 1.56 17.11 1.61
CA TYR A 94 1.16 17.61 0.30
C TYR A 94 2.42 17.85 -0.56
N PRO A 95 3.07 16.79 -1.04
CA PRO A 95 4.19 16.93 -1.98
C PRO A 95 3.69 17.41 -3.34
N ASN A 96 4.56 18.02 -4.14
CA ASN A 96 4.18 18.44 -5.49
C ASN A 96 4.00 17.23 -6.42
N GLU A 97 4.78 16.18 -6.19
CA GLU A 97 4.75 14.96 -7.00
C GLU A 97 4.95 13.72 -6.12
N ILE A 98 4.17 12.68 -6.39
CA ILE A 98 4.31 11.36 -5.75
C ILE A 98 4.83 10.38 -6.80
N LYS A 99 6.08 9.94 -6.64
CA LYS A 99 6.71 8.94 -7.51
C LYS A 99 6.84 7.61 -6.79
N PHE A 100 6.38 6.56 -7.47
CA PHE A 100 6.63 5.18 -7.10
C PHE A 100 7.37 4.49 -8.24
N THR A 101 8.42 3.76 -7.92
CA THR A 101 9.06 2.84 -8.86
C THR A 101 8.27 1.53 -8.81
N PRO A 102 7.63 1.11 -9.92
CA PRO A 102 6.96 -0.18 -9.95
C PRO A 102 7.97 -1.28 -9.63
N HIS A 103 7.83 -1.91 -8.46
CA HIS A 103 8.67 -3.04 -8.11
C HIS A 103 8.15 -4.26 -8.90
N PRO A 104 9.02 -5.01 -9.60
CA PRO A 104 8.57 -6.20 -10.31
C PRO A 104 8.03 -7.18 -9.28
N LEU A 105 6.72 -7.40 -9.31
CA LEU A 105 6.13 -8.52 -8.60
C LEU A 105 6.69 -9.79 -9.26
N LEU A 106 7.22 -10.70 -8.45
CA LEU A 106 7.55 -12.05 -8.90
C LEU A 106 6.24 -12.76 -9.25
N ILE A 107 5.79 -12.58 -10.48
CA ILE A 107 4.64 -13.30 -11.03
C ILE A 107 5.13 -14.70 -11.38
N ARG A 108 4.49 -15.73 -10.80
CA ARG A 108 4.78 -17.12 -11.14
C ARG A 108 4.53 -17.37 -12.63
N ALA A 109 5.22 -18.35 -13.20
CA ALA A 109 4.94 -18.78 -14.58
C ALA A 109 3.47 -19.21 -14.75
N VAL A 110 2.94 -19.05 -15.96
CA VAL A 110 1.58 -19.47 -16.33
C VAL A 110 1.51 -21.00 -16.20
N GLY A 111 0.67 -21.47 -15.29
CA GLY A 111 0.39 -22.90 -15.09
C GLY A 111 -0.55 -23.43 -16.16
N SER A 112 -0.76 -24.75 -16.20
CA SER A 112 -1.56 -25.41 -17.23
C SER A 112 -3.03 -24.98 -17.29
N GLU A 113 -3.59 -24.50 -16.17
CA GLU A 113 -5.00 -24.05 -16.04
C GLU A 113 -5.14 -22.52 -16.07
N ASP A 114 -4.04 -21.77 -16.19
CA ASP A 114 -4.06 -20.33 -16.00
C ASP A 114 -4.33 -19.57 -17.30
N VAL A 115 -4.94 -18.38 -17.17
CA VAL A 115 -5.04 -17.38 -18.23
C VAL A 115 -4.30 -16.13 -17.77
N SER A 116 -3.22 -15.77 -18.48
CA SER A 116 -2.47 -14.54 -18.24
C SER A 116 -3.08 -13.40 -19.04
N LEU A 117 -3.23 -12.25 -18.40
CA LEU A 117 -3.94 -11.09 -18.93
C LEU A 117 -3.04 -9.87 -18.96
N LYS A 118 -3.01 -9.17 -20.10
CA LYS A 118 -2.63 -7.75 -20.11
C LYS A 118 -3.86 -6.96 -19.67
N ILE A 119 -3.84 -6.47 -18.43
CA ILE A 119 -4.87 -5.57 -17.93
C ILE A 119 -4.83 -4.28 -18.76
N THR A 120 -5.99 -3.87 -19.27
CA THR A 120 -6.12 -2.63 -20.03
C THR A 120 -6.94 -1.59 -19.28
N HIS A 121 -7.96 -2.05 -18.56
CA HIS A 121 -8.91 -1.20 -17.84
C HIS A 121 -9.43 -1.94 -16.60
N CYS A 122 -9.96 -1.20 -15.62
CA CYS A 122 -10.86 -1.73 -14.60
C CYS A 122 -12.23 -1.05 -14.72
N GLY A 123 -13.29 -1.85 -14.60
CA GLY A 123 -14.67 -1.38 -14.55
C GLY A 123 -15.11 -1.09 -13.12
N VAL A 124 -16.31 -0.54 -12.96
CA VAL A 124 -16.99 -0.35 -11.65
C VAL A 124 -18.27 -1.18 -11.68
N CYS A 125 -18.50 -2.01 -10.68
CA CYS A 125 -19.74 -2.77 -10.55
C CYS A 125 -20.70 -2.19 -9.50
N TYR A 126 -21.82 -2.88 -9.29
CA TYR A 126 -22.77 -2.53 -8.25
C TYR A 126 -22.21 -2.75 -6.83
N GLY A 127 -21.29 -3.69 -6.65
CA GLY A 127 -20.56 -3.90 -5.39
C GLY A 127 -19.81 -2.65 -4.94
N ASP A 128 -19.08 -1.98 -5.83
CA ASP A 128 -18.43 -0.70 -5.53
C ASP A 128 -19.43 0.36 -5.04
N VAL A 129 -20.65 0.38 -5.61
CA VAL A 129 -21.72 1.31 -5.21
C VAL A 129 -22.25 0.97 -3.81
N ILE A 130 -22.36 -0.32 -3.48
CA ILE A 130 -22.79 -0.79 -2.16
C ILE A 130 -21.76 -0.38 -1.10
N TYR A 131 -20.47 -0.66 -1.33
CA TYR A 131 -19.40 -0.33 -0.39
C TYR A 131 -19.15 1.17 -0.29
N SER A 132 -19.15 1.91 -1.41
CA SER A 132 -18.98 3.37 -1.38
C SER A 132 -20.09 4.08 -0.58
N LYS A 133 -21.32 3.55 -0.61
CA LYS A 133 -22.46 4.08 0.14
C LYS A 133 -22.67 3.43 1.52
N ASN A 134 -21.75 2.56 1.95
CA ASN A 134 -21.85 1.78 3.19
C ASN A 134 -23.22 1.12 3.41
N LYS A 135 -23.81 0.54 2.37
CA LYS A 135 -25.18 -0.02 2.48
C LYS A 135 -25.29 -1.20 3.44
N HIS A 136 -24.20 -1.91 3.70
CA HIS A 136 -24.15 -3.02 4.66
C HIS A 136 -23.69 -2.60 6.07
N GLY A 137 -23.23 -1.34 6.24
CA GLY A 137 -22.82 -0.80 7.55
C GLY A 137 -21.39 -1.15 7.98
N ASP A 138 -20.64 -1.89 7.16
CA ASP A 138 -19.32 -2.46 7.48
C ASP A 138 -18.18 -1.95 6.56
N SER A 139 -18.42 -0.90 5.78
CA SER A 139 -17.41 -0.37 4.85
C SER A 139 -16.26 0.32 5.59
N MET A 140 -15.02 -0.06 5.24
CA MET A 140 -13.81 0.62 5.70
C MET A 140 -13.34 1.63 4.65
N TYR A 141 -13.23 2.90 5.06
CA TYR A 141 -12.82 3.99 4.20
C TYR A 141 -11.32 4.32 4.36
N PRO A 142 -10.63 4.78 3.30
CA PRO A 142 -11.14 5.02 1.95
C PRO A 142 -11.44 3.72 1.17
N VAL A 143 -12.53 3.72 0.39
CA VAL A 143 -12.87 2.63 -0.53
C VAL A 143 -12.26 2.95 -1.89
N VAL A 144 -11.49 2.04 -2.45
CA VAL A 144 -10.93 2.14 -3.81
C VAL A 144 -11.83 1.29 -4.74
N PRO A 145 -12.67 1.91 -5.58
CA PRO A 145 -13.49 1.16 -6.51
C PRO A 145 -12.64 0.61 -7.66
N GLY A 146 -13.18 -0.37 -8.37
CA GLY A 146 -12.58 -0.81 -9.63
C GLY A 146 -11.99 -2.22 -9.60
N HIS A 147 -12.66 -3.16 -8.94
CA HIS A 147 -12.19 -4.54 -8.82
C HIS A 147 -12.59 -5.43 -10.01
N GLU A 148 -13.28 -4.88 -11.02
CA GLU A 148 -13.66 -5.55 -12.27
C GLU A 148 -12.55 -5.44 -13.32
N ILE A 149 -11.59 -6.36 -13.26
CA ILE A 149 -10.46 -6.37 -14.20
C ILE A 149 -10.93 -6.71 -15.61
N VAL A 150 -10.55 -5.89 -16.59
CA VAL A 150 -10.76 -6.14 -18.02
C VAL A 150 -9.41 -6.11 -18.74
N GLY A 151 -9.19 -7.07 -19.63
CA GLY A 151 -7.90 -7.20 -20.29
C GLY A 151 -7.95 -7.98 -21.59
N ILE A 152 -6.76 -8.13 -22.15
CA ILE A 152 -6.52 -8.94 -23.33
C ILE A 152 -5.69 -10.15 -22.89
N VAL A 153 -6.12 -11.35 -23.29
CA VAL A 153 -5.38 -12.59 -23.01
C VAL A 153 -4.00 -12.50 -23.65
N LYS A 154 -2.96 -12.65 -22.83
CA LYS A 154 -1.56 -12.65 -23.26
C LYS A 154 -1.07 -14.07 -23.55
N GLU A 155 -1.43 -15.01 -22.68
CA GLU A 155 -0.96 -16.40 -22.71
C GLU A 155 -1.98 -17.28 -21.99
N VAL A 156 -2.11 -18.53 -22.41
CA VAL A 156 -2.98 -19.54 -21.80
C VAL A 156 -2.20 -20.80 -21.48
N GLY A 157 -2.54 -21.45 -20.37
CA GLY A 157 -2.03 -22.75 -20.01
C GLY A 157 -2.50 -23.85 -20.95
N GLY A 158 -1.77 -24.98 -20.98
CA GLY A 158 -2.01 -26.08 -21.92
C GLY A 158 -3.38 -26.77 -21.82
N ASN A 159 -4.08 -26.63 -20.69
CA ASN A 159 -5.39 -27.24 -20.46
C ASN A 159 -6.55 -26.22 -20.63
N VAL A 160 -6.25 -24.96 -20.98
CA VAL A 160 -7.26 -23.94 -21.21
C VAL A 160 -7.82 -24.06 -22.62
N GLU A 161 -9.08 -24.49 -22.73
CA GLU A 161 -9.74 -24.69 -24.03
C GLU A 161 -10.60 -23.49 -24.47
N ARG A 162 -11.10 -22.70 -23.52
CA ARG A 162 -12.12 -21.66 -23.77
C ARG A 162 -11.56 -20.34 -24.30
N PHE A 163 -10.31 -20.04 -24.01
CA PHE A 163 -9.68 -18.74 -24.29
C PHE A 163 -8.41 -18.93 -25.10
N LYS A 164 -8.04 -17.92 -25.89
CA LYS A 164 -6.77 -17.86 -26.61
C LYS A 164 -6.14 -16.47 -26.52
N ALA A 165 -4.84 -16.38 -26.77
CA ALA A 165 -4.13 -15.11 -26.85
C ALA A 165 -4.82 -14.14 -27.82
N GLY A 166 -4.98 -12.88 -27.40
CA GLY A 166 -5.69 -11.83 -28.13
C GLY A 166 -7.16 -11.68 -27.78
N ASP A 167 -7.78 -12.62 -27.07
CA ASP A 167 -9.18 -12.50 -26.65
C ASP A 167 -9.36 -11.35 -25.65
N HIS A 168 -10.46 -10.59 -25.80
CA HIS A 168 -10.89 -9.61 -24.81
C HIS A 168 -11.73 -10.29 -23.74
N VAL A 169 -11.33 -10.20 -22.48
CA VAL A 169 -12.01 -10.86 -21.37
C VAL A 169 -12.15 -9.94 -20.16
N ALA A 170 -13.18 -10.23 -19.35
CA ALA A 170 -13.38 -9.64 -18.04
C ALA A 170 -13.25 -10.72 -16.97
N VAL A 171 -12.69 -10.38 -15.82
CA VAL A 171 -12.52 -11.28 -14.68
C VAL A 171 -13.75 -11.16 -13.79
N GLY A 172 -14.49 -12.26 -13.63
CA GLY A 172 -15.62 -12.31 -12.71
C GLY A 172 -15.18 -12.36 -11.25
N THR A 173 -16.07 -11.92 -10.35
CA THR A 173 -15.83 -11.88 -8.90
C THR A 173 -15.60 -13.27 -8.27
N TYR A 174 -16.19 -14.31 -8.85
CA TYR A 174 -16.08 -15.68 -8.35
C TYR A 174 -15.06 -16.47 -9.17
N VAL A 175 -13.94 -16.79 -8.52
CA VAL A 175 -12.90 -17.70 -9.03
C VAL A 175 -13.02 -19.03 -8.29
N ASN A 176 -12.81 -20.16 -8.97
CA ASN A 176 -12.87 -21.51 -8.39
C ASN A 176 -14.23 -21.91 -7.77
N SER A 177 -15.34 -21.34 -8.22
CA SER A 177 -16.66 -21.89 -7.90
C SER A 177 -16.88 -23.19 -8.69
N CYS A 178 -17.35 -24.24 -8.03
CA CYS A 178 -17.81 -25.48 -8.69
C CYS A 178 -18.99 -25.22 -9.64
N ARG A 179 -19.71 -24.10 -9.45
CA ARG A 179 -20.95 -23.73 -10.17
C ARG A 179 -22.09 -24.74 -10.03
N ASP A 180 -21.95 -25.69 -9.13
CA ASP A 180 -23.00 -26.61 -8.70
C ASP A 180 -23.55 -26.11 -7.37
N CYS A 181 -24.86 -25.86 -7.33
CA CYS A 181 -25.59 -25.63 -6.08
C CYS A 181 -26.62 -26.75 -5.94
N GLU A 182 -26.76 -27.30 -4.72
CA GLU A 182 -27.94 -28.10 -4.38
C GLU A 182 -29.14 -27.14 -4.34
N GLU A 183 -30.24 -27.55 -4.98
CA GLU A 183 -31.51 -26.80 -4.98
C GLU A 183 -32.11 -26.64 -3.58
#